data_AF-A0A2D6HBW0-F1
#
_entry.id   AF-A0A2D6HBW0-F1
#
_cell.length_a   1.000
_cell.length_b   1.000
_cell.length_c   1.000
_cell.angle_alpha   90.00
_cell.angle_beta   90.00
_cell.angle_gamma   90.00
#
_symmetry.space_group_name_H-M   'P 1'
#
loop_
_entity.id
_entity.type
_entity.pdbx_description
1 polymer ?
#
loop_
_entity_poly.entity_id
_entity_poly.type
_entity_poly.pdbx_seq_one_letter_code
_entity_poly.pdbx_strand_id
1 'polypeptide(L)'
;MVRSPQSLAALDLGGSVAGLPLGAGLLILGVVACALGAVVVWRLRLLDERLEVLEAIEPVGEDLERVAAVAESLDLGRLEHLLSELRDSQKRLNERLLFLAEERGRPGEVAAETTQPVPLGERITNRLLAMGFEGIQLLGGPEALEDCAAEADVVVEARRGGAFCKGRVRVRDGVIAQVDLRTAHSMFP
;
A
#
# COMPACT_ATOMS: atom_id res chain seq x y z
N MET A 1 101.69 51.99 -3.97
CA MET A 1 100.86 53.12 -3.51
C MET A 1 100.08 53.61 -4.73
N VAL A 2 98.77 53.58 -4.85
CA VAL A 2 97.66 53.29 -3.93
C VAL A 2 96.53 52.76 -4.81
N ARG A 3 96.01 51.57 -4.50
CA ARG A 3 94.69 51.11 -4.96
C ARG A 3 93.67 51.74 -4.02
N SER A 4 92.69 52.45 -4.57
CA SER A 4 91.54 52.96 -3.82
C SER A 4 90.24 52.46 -4.46
N PRO A 5 89.21 52.25 -3.62
CA PRO A 5 88.25 51.17 -3.80
C PRO A 5 87.00 51.58 -4.58
N GLN A 6 86.41 50.54 -5.17
CA GLN A 6 85.15 50.51 -5.88
C GLN A 6 83.95 50.57 -4.92
N SER A 7 82.80 50.82 -5.53
CA SER A 7 81.42 50.54 -5.09
C SER A 7 80.83 51.44 -4.01
N LEU A 8 80.44 52.63 -4.46
CA LEU A 8 79.11 53.18 -4.21
C LEU A 8 78.05 52.23 -4.79
N ALA A 9 77.34 51.50 -3.93
CA ALA A 9 76.02 50.93 -4.22
C ALA A 9 75.28 50.70 -2.90
N ALA A 10 75.11 51.79 -2.14
CA ALA A 10 74.03 51.87 -1.18
C ALA A 10 72.73 51.87 -1.98
N LEU A 11 72.12 50.69 -2.13
CA LEU A 11 70.74 50.53 -2.56
C LEU A 11 69.87 51.22 -1.52
N ASP A 12 69.53 52.48 -1.81
CA ASP A 12 68.50 53.23 -1.14
C ASP A 12 67.15 52.59 -1.50
N LEU A 13 66.79 51.52 -0.78
CA LEU A 13 65.44 50.95 -0.69
C LEU A 13 64.58 51.78 0.31
N GLY A 14 64.97 53.02 0.59
CA GLY A 14 64.22 54.00 1.37
C GLY A 14 63.15 54.70 0.53
N GLY A 15 62.15 53.96 0.03
CA GLY A 15 61.09 54.55 -0.78
C GLY A 15 59.81 53.75 -0.76
N SER A 16 58.87 54.17 0.10
CA SER A 16 57.44 53.82 0.07
C SER A 16 56.97 52.57 0.85
N VAL A 17 57.25 52.53 2.16
CA VAL A 17 56.56 51.63 3.10
C VAL A 17 55.24 52.22 3.62
N ALA A 18 54.98 53.51 3.37
CA ALA A 18 53.81 54.22 3.89
C ALA A 18 52.51 53.98 3.10
N GLY A 19 52.55 53.33 1.93
CA GLY A 19 51.37 53.02 1.10
C GLY A 19 50.77 51.62 1.30
N LEU A 20 51.53 50.69 1.90
CA LEU A 20 51.12 49.30 2.11
C LEU A 20 49.94 49.10 3.11
N PRO A 21 49.79 49.85 4.22
CA PRO A 21 48.69 49.59 5.15
C PRO A 21 47.32 49.98 4.59
N LEU A 22 47.26 50.97 3.69
CA LEU A 22 46.01 51.41 3.05
C LEU A 22 45.46 50.37 2.07
N GLY A 23 46.34 49.73 1.28
CA GLY A 23 45.96 48.64 0.38
C GLY A 23 45.46 47.41 1.14
N ALA A 24 46.12 47.05 2.24
CA ALA A 24 45.70 45.93 3.09
C ALA A 24 44.32 46.17 3.73
N GLY A 25 44.04 47.40 4.20
CA GLY A 25 42.73 47.76 4.77
C GLY A 25 41.58 47.62 3.77
N LEU A 26 41.81 48.02 2.51
CA LEU A 26 40.80 47.96 1.45
C LEU A 26 40.50 46.51 1.03
N LEU A 27 41.53 45.65 1.02
CA LEU A 27 41.35 44.21 0.80
C LEU A 27 40.56 43.55 1.92
N ILE A 28 40.88 43.86 3.19
CA ILE A 28 40.14 43.32 4.34
C ILE A 28 38.66 43.77 4.28
N LEU A 29 38.40 45.04 3.98
CA LEU A 29 37.03 45.55 3.82
C LEU A 29 36.28 44.82 2.70
N GLY A 30 36.93 44.58 1.56
CA GLY A 30 36.35 43.84 0.45
C GLY A 30 36.01 42.40 0.81
N VAL A 31 36.91 41.71 1.53
CA VAL A 31 36.67 40.34 2.00
C VAL A 31 35.50 40.29 2.99
N VAL A 32 35.43 41.25 3.93
CA VAL A 32 34.33 41.34 4.89
C VAL A 32 32.99 41.62 4.18
N ALA A 33 32.97 42.53 3.21
CA ALA A 33 31.77 42.82 2.44
C ALA A 33 31.29 41.60 1.62
N CYS A 34 32.22 40.88 0.98
CA CYS A 34 31.90 39.64 0.26
C CYS A 34 31.39 38.55 1.21
N ALA A 35 31.99 38.39 2.39
CA ALA A 35 31.56 37.41 3.38
C ALA A 35 30.14 37.73 3.89
N LEU A 36 29.85 39.00 4.19
CA LEU A 36 28.50 39.44 4.59
C LEU A 36 27.49 39.22 3.46
N GLY A 37 27.85 39.54 2.21
CA GLY A 37 27.01 39.28 1.04
C GLY A 37 26.68 37.80 0.88
N ALA A 38 27.68 36.93 1.05
CA ALA A 38 27.48 35.47 0.98
C ALA A 38 26.55 34.95 2.09
N VAL A 39 26.67 35.48 3.31
CA VAL A 39 25.79 35.11 4.45
C VAL A 39 24.35 35.53 4.18
N VAL A 40 24.12 36.72 3.62
CA VAL A 40 22.76 37.19 3.28
C VAL A 40 22.15 36.33 2.18
N VAL A 41 22.90 36.03 1.11
CA VAL A 41 22.42 35.14 0.03
C VAL A 41 22.11 33.75 0.56
N TRP A 42 22.94 33.21 1.45
CA TRP A 42 22.67 31.91 2.07
C TRP A 42 21.41 31.92 2.94
N ARG A 43 21.20 32.98 3.72
CA ARG A 43 19.98 33.17 4.52
C ARG A 43 18.72 33.28 3.65
N LEU A 44 18.82 34.00 2.53
CA LEU A 44 17.70 34.12 1.59
C LEU A 44 17.36 32.78 0.96
N ARG A 45 18.35 31.99 0.53
CA ARG A 45 18.12 30.64 0.02
C ARG A 45 17.45 29.73 1.03
N LEU A 46 17.87 29.78 2.29
CA LEU A 46 17.26 28.99 3.36
C LEU A 46 15.80 29.40 3.64
N LEU A 47 15.45 30.67 3.44
CA LEU A 47 14.08 31.16 3.57
C LEU A 47 13.23 30.74 2.37
N ASP A 48 13.82 30.74 1.17
CA ASP A 48 13.20 30.28 -0.07
C ASP A 48 12.79 28.80 0.03
N GLU A 49 13.72 27.94 0.47
CA GLU A 49 13.44 26.51 0.71
C GLU A 49 12.31 26.30 1.73
N ARG A 50 12.21 27.16 2.75
CA ARG A 50 11.12 27.08 3.75
C ARG A 50 9.80 27.57 3.18
N LEU A 51 9.81 28.55 2.30
CA LEU A 51 8.62 29.05 1.63
C LEU A 51 8.08 28.03 0.63
N GLU A 52 8.95 27.36 -0.13
CA GLU A 52 8.55 26.25 -1.02
C GLU A 52 7.83 25.14 -0.26
N VAL A 53 8.29 24.80 0.95
CA VAL A 53 7.61 23.81 1.81
C VAL A 53 6.23 24.29 2.27
N LEU A 54 6.06 25.59 2.53
CA LEU A 54 4.75 26.14 2.89
C LEU A 54 3.81 26.23 1.68
N GLU A 55 4.33 26.57 0.51
CA GLU A 55 3.58 26.57 -0.75
C GLU A 55 3.12 25.16 -1.13
N ALA A 56 3.92 24.14 -0.79
CA ALA A 56 3.51 22.74 -0.93
C ALA A 56 2.37 22.30 0.03
N ILE A 57 2.03 23.09 1.06
CA ILE A 57 0.91 22.81 1.97
C ILE A 57 -0.41 23.39 1.44
N GLU A 58 -0.37 24.42 0.61
CA GLU A 58 -1.56 25.01 -0.02
C GLU A 58 -2.43 23.98 -0.80
N PRO A 59 -1.88 23.09 -1.65
CA PRO A 59 -2.71 22.09 -2.33
C PRO A 59 -3.33 21.06 -1.37
N VAL A 60 -2.71 20.81 -0.21
CA VAL A 60 -3.28 19.93 0.82
C VAL A 60 -4.55 20.55 1.42
N GLY A 61 -4.60 21.87 1.55
CA GLY A 61 -5.79 22.61 1.95
C GLY A 61 -6.92 22.45 0.93
N GLU A 62 -6.63 22.61 -0.36
CA GLU A 62 -7.62 22.42 -1.43
C GLU A 62 -8.17 20.98 -1.48
N ASP A 63 -7.31 19.98 -1.32
CA ASP A 63 -7.73 18.58 -1.33
C ASP A 63 -8.58 18.24 -0.09
N LEU A 64 -8.25 18.81 1.07
CA LEU A 64 -9.08 18.69 2.27
C LEU A 64 -10.45 19.34 2.08
N GLU A 65 -10.52 20.50 1.45
CA GLU A 65 -11.79 21.19 1.15
C GLU A 65 -12.64 20.38 0.15
N ARG A 66 -12.02 19.76 -0.86
CA ARG A 66 -12.71 18.84 -1.78
C ARG A 66 -13.25 17.61 -1.06
N VAL A 67 -12.45 17.00 -0.18
CA VAL A 67 -12.89 15.84 0.61
C VAL A 67 -14.02 16.23 1.55
N ALA A 68 -13.94 17.40 2.19
CA ALA A 68 -15.00 17.93 3.04
C ALA A 68 -16.30 18.16 2.24
N ALA A 69 -16.22 18.76 1.06
CA ALA A 69 -17.38 18.97 0.19
C ALA A 69 -18.01 17.64 -0.27
N VAL A 70 -17.19 16.63 -0.59
CA VAL A 70 -17.70 15.28 -0.91
C VAL A 70 -18.33 14.63 0.33
N ALA A 71 -17.73 14.78 1.51
CA ALA A 71 -18.27 14.26 2.76
C ALA A 71 -19.59 14.93 3.17
N GLU A 72 -19.74 16.24 2.93
CA GLU A 72 -21.01 16.95 3.12
C GLU A 72 -22.07 16.53 2.10
N SER A 73 -21.65 16.21 0.86
CA SER A 73 -22.56 15.66 -0.16
C SER A 73 -23.01 14.23 0.15
N LEU A 74 -22.22 13.50 0.94
CA LEU A 74 -22.61 12.21 1.50
C LEU A 74 -23.52 12.48 2.69
N ASP A 75 -24.82 12.52 2.42
CA ASP A 75 -25.85 12.59 3.45
C ASP A 75 -25.72 11.37 4.38
N LEU A 76 -25.05 11.57 5.51
CA LEU A 76 -24.83 10.56 6.54
C LEU A 76 -26.16 9.99 7.04
N GLY A 77 -27.23 10.81 7.08
CA GLY A 77 -28.57 10.37 7.44
C GLY A 77 -29.15 9.41 6.40
N ARG A 78 -28.91 9.66 5.10
CA ARG A 78 -29.28 8.74 4.03
C ARG A 78 -28.52 7.42 4.10
N LEU A 79 -27.21 7.46 4.36
CA LEU A 79 -26.41 6.24 4.54
C LEU A 79 -26.87 5.43 5.76
N GLU A 80 -27.12 6.09 6.89
CA GLU A 80 -27.69 5.45 8.08
C GLU A 80 -29.03 4.79 7.79
N HIS A 81 -29.91 5.51 7.08
CA HIS A 81 -31.22 4.99 6.67
C HIS A 81 -31.07 3.74 5.78
N LEU A 82 -30.23 3.80 4.75
CA LEU A 82 -29.98 2.68 3.85
C LEU A 82 -29.37 1.46 4.58
N LEU A 83 -28.46 1.69 5.52
CA LEU A 83 -27.89 0.63 6.34
C LEU A 83 -28.93 0.01 7.28
N SER A 84 -29.83 0.80 7.85
CA SER A 84 -30.94 0.30 8.66
C SER A 84 -31.91 -0.52 7.81
N GLU A 85 -32.29 -0.04 6.62
CA GLU A 85 -33.14 -0.77 5.68
C GLU A 85 -32.49 -2.11 5.27
N LEU A 86 -31.20 -2.10 4.97
CA LEU A 86 -30.46 -3.32 4.61
C LEU A 86 -30.47 -4.32 5.77
N ARG A 87 -30.18 -3.88 6.99
CA ARG A 87 -30.21 -4.72 8.19
C ARG A 87 -31.61 -5.32 8.41
N ASP A 88 -32.65 -4.52 8.28
CA ASP A 88 -34.02 -4.97 8.47
C ASP A 88 -34.46 -5.96 7.38
N SER A 89 -34.01 -5.75 6.15
CA SER A 89 -34.25 -6.68 5.04
C SER A 89 -33.57 -8.04 5.27
N GLN A 90 -32.32 -8.05 5.76
CA GLN A 90 -31.60 -9.27 6.12
C GLN A 90 -32.28 -10.02 7.25
N LYS A 91 -32.74 -9.29 8.29
CA LYS A 91 -33.49 -9.90 9.39
C LYS A 91 -34.77 -10.59 8.90
N ARG A 92 -35.55 -9.92 8.05
CA ARG A 92 -36.78 -10.49 7.46
C ARG A 92 -36.49 -11.69 6.56
N LEU A 93 -35.41 -11.65 5.78
CA LEU A 93 -34.99 -12.78 4.95
C LEU A 93 -34.62 -13.98 5.82
N ASN A 94 -33.85 -13.78 6.89
CA ASN A 94 -33.50 -14.84 7.83
C ASN A 94 -34.74 -15.42 8.53
N GLU A 95 -35.68 -14.59 8.96
CA GLU A 95 -36.94 -15.05 9.56
C GLU A 95 -37.76 -15.89 8.57
N ARG A 96 -37.83 -15.49 7.29
CA ARG A 96 -38.52 -16.28 6.25
C ARG A 96 -37.82 -17.60 5.95
N LEU A 97 -36.49 -17.59 5.89
CA LEU A 97 -35.71 -18.82 5.69
C LEU A 97 -35.88 -19.79 6.85
N LEU A 98 -35.91 -19.27 8.09
CA LEU A 98 -36.17 -20.07 9.28
C LEU A 98 -37.58 -20.68 9.23
N PHE A 99 -38.59 -19.89 8.89
CA PHE A 99 -39.96 -20.38 8.74
C PHE A 99 -40.09 -21.48 7.68
N LEU A 100 -39.47 -21.30 6.51
CA LEU A 100 -39.44 -22.32 5.45
C LEU A 100 -38.70 -23.59 5.89
N ALA A 101 -37.63 -23.47 6.67
CA ALA A 101 -36.92 -24.62 7.22
C ALA A 101 -37.77 -25.37 8.25
N GLU A 102 -38.54 -24.66 9.08
CA GLU A 102 -39.47 -25.24 10.05
C GLU A 102 -40.66 -25.92 9.39
N GLU A 103 -41.25 -25.32 8.35
CA GLU A 103 -42.32 -25.97 7.55
C GLU A 103 -41.82 -27.24 6.88
N ARG A 104 -40.58 -27.24 6.36
CA ARG A 104 -39.96 -28.45 5.78
C ARG A 104 -39.59 -29.51 6.83
N GLY A 105 -39.47 -29.11 8.10
CA GLY A 105 -39.23 -30.00 9.24
C GLY A 105 -40.48 -30.61 9.86
N ARG A 106 -41.69 -30.25 9.41
CA ARG A 106 -42.94 -30.86 9.88
C ARG A 106 -43.08 -32.27 9.25
N PRO A 107 -43.24 -33.33 10.07
CA PRO A 107 -43.31 -34.71 9.57
C PRO A 107 -44.68 -34.97 8.96
N GLY A 108 -44.84 -34.61 7.70
CA GLY A 108 -46.07 -34.84 6.95
C GLY A 108 -45.91 -34.31 5.55
N GLU A 109 -45.57 -35.21 4.63
CA GLU A 109 -45.83 -35.03 3.20
C GLU A 109 -44.90 -34.04 2.47
N VAL A 110 -43.62 -34.39 2.36
CA VAL A 110 -42.84 -34.00 1.18
C VAL A 110 -42.29 -35.27 0.56
N ALA A 111 -42.77 -35.54 -0.65
CA ALA A 111 -42.27 -36.56 -1.54
C ALA A 111 -40.73 -36.55 -1.52
N ALA A 112 -40.15 -37.74 -1.43
CA ALA A 112 -38.73 -37.95 -1.60
C ALA A 112 -38.32 -37.46 -3.01
N GLU A 113 -38.05 -36.17 -3.13
CA GLU A 113 -37.12 -35.67 -4.13
C GLU A 113 -35.82 -36.40 -3.82
N THR A 114 -35.53 -37.38 -4.66
CA THR A 114 -34.26 -38.07 -4.76
C THR A 114 -33.16 -37.01 -4.82
N THR A 115 -32.67 -36.60 -3.65
CA THR A 115 -31.49 -35.78 -3.52
C THR A 115 -30.37 -36.71 -3.92
N GLN A 116 -30.09 -36.76 -5.22
CA GLN A 116 -28.93 -37.47 -5.73
C GLN A 116 -27.73 -36.91 -4.96
N PRO A 117 -26.85 -37.78 -4.44
CA PRO A 117 -25.69 -37.34 -3.69
C PRO A 117 -24.88 -36.40 -4.57
N VAL A 118 -24.78 -35.14 -4.16
CA VAL A 118 -24.01 -34.12 -4.88
C VAL A 118 -22.58 -34.66 -5.08
N PRO A 119 -22.07 -34.70 -6.32
CA PRO A 119 -20.76 -35.27 -6.59
C PRO A 119 -19.67 -34.53 -5.82
N LEU A 120 -18.63 -35.25 -5.39
CA LEU A 120 -17.57 -34.71 -4.53
C LEU A 120 -16.93 -33.44 -5.13
N GLY A 121 -16.71 -33.42 -6.44
CA GLY A 121 -16.14 -32.27 -7.14
C GLY A 121 -16.99 -31.00 -7.00
N GLU A 122 -18.32 -31.13 -7.04
CA GLU A 122 -19.23 -30.01 -6.87
C GLU A 122 -19.25 -29.52 -5.41
N ARG A 123 -19.18 -30.44 -4.44
CA ARG A 123 -19.04 -30.07 -3.01
C ARG A 123 -17.76 -29.29 -2.74
N ILE A 124 -16.64 -29.74 -3.31
CA ILE A 124 -15.34 -29.03 -3.20
C ILE A 124 -15.46 -27.64 -3.81
N THR A 125 -16.05 -27.55 -5.01
CA THR A 125 -16.24 -26.27 -5.71
C THR A 125 -17.10 -25.31 -4.88
N ASN A 126 -18.26 -25.75 -4.41
CA ASN A 126 -19.17 -24.95 -3.59
C ASN A 126 -18.51 -24.49 -2.29
N ARG A 127 -17.70 -25.35 -1.65
CA ARG A 127 -16.96 -25.00 -0.44
C ARG A 127 -15.89 -23.92 -0.70
N LEU A 128 -15.17 -24.03 -1.81
CA LEU A 128 -14.15 -23.04 -2.20
C LEU A 128 -14.78 -21.70 -2.59
N LEU A 129 -15.89 -21.71 -3.34
CA LEU A 129 -16.66 -20.51 -3.65
C LEU A 129 -17.14 -19.79 -2.38
N ALA A 130 -17.67 -20.55 -1.40
CA ALA A 130 -18.10 -20.00 -0.12
C ALA A 130 -16.95 -19.36 0.71
N MET A 131 -15.69 -19.75 0.44
CA MET A 131 -14.50 -19.14 1.05
C MET A 131 -13.93 -17.95 0.25
N GLY A 132 -14.60 -17.57 -0.85
CA GLY A 132 -14.20 -16.46 -1.71
C GLY A 132 -13.12 -16.80 -2.73
N PHE A 133 -12.96 -18.09 -3.06
CA PHE A 133 -12.12 -18.50 -4.20
C PHE A 133 -12.96 -18.50 -5.48
N GLU A 134 -12.31 -18.20 -6.61
CA GLU A 134 -12.90 -18.08 -7.94
C GLU A 134 -12.06 -18.85 -8.97
N GLY A 135 -12.62 -19.17 -10.14
CA GLY A 135 -11.87 -19.85 -11.22
C GLY A 135 -11.26 -21.19 -10.79
N ILE A 136 -12.05 -22.01 -10.10
CA ILE A 136 -11.61 -23.28 -9.48
C ILE A 136 -11.42 -24.35 -10.55
N GLN A 137 -10.26 -25.01 -10.55
CA GLN A 137 -9.91 -26.14 -11.39
C GLN A 137 -9.38 -27.29 -10.52
N LEU A 138 -10.09 -28.41 -10.55
CA LEU A 138 -9.68 -29.64 -9.87
C LEU A 138 -8.70 -30.39 -10.78
N LEU A 139 -7.49 -30.66 -10.31
CA LEU A 139 -6.42 -31.31 -11.08
C LEU A 139 -6.45 -32.85 -11.01
N GLY A 140 -7.64 -33.42 -10.84
CA GLY A 140 -7.88 -34.87 -10.88
C GLY A 140 -8.91 -35.21 -11.95
N GLY A 141 -8.77 -36.37 -12.60
CA GLY A 141 -9.81 -36.88 -13.48
C GLY A 141 -11.11 -37.16 -12.70
N PRO A 142 -12.28 -37.09 -13.35
CA PRO A 142 -13.56 -37.33 -12.68
C PRO A 142 -13.63 -38.72 -12.02
N GLU A 143 -13.02 -39.74 -12.64
CA GLU A 143 -12.92 -41.10 -12.11
C GLU A 143 -12.16 -41.15 -10.77
N ALA A 144 -11.10 -40.35 -10.63
CA ALA A 144 -10.32 -40.28 -9.39
C ALA A 144 -11.09 -39.61 -8.24
N LEU A 145 -12.13 -38.82 -8.52
CA LEU A 145 -12.97 -38.19 -7.50
C LEU A 145 -14.10 -39.12 -7.03
N GLU A 146 -14.53 -40.06 -7.87
CA GLU A 146 -15.60 -41.01 -7.57
C GLU A 146 -15.10 -42.23 -6.77
N ASP A 147 -13.88 -42.69 -7.03
CA ASP A 147 -13.27 -43.84 -6.32
C ASP A 147 -12.75 -43.50 -4.90
N CYS A 148 -12.80 -42.24 -4.49
CA CYS A 148 -12.28 -41.75 -3.22
C CYS A 148 -13.26 -41.97 -2.06
N ALA A 149 -13.53 -43.23 -1.71
CA ALA A 149 -14.48 -43.60 -0.67
C ALA A 149 -13.98 -43.39 0.77
N ALA A 150 -12.66 -43.31 1.02
CA ALA A 150 -12.09 -43.30 2.37
C ALA A 150 -11.28 -42.03 2.69
N GLU A 151 -10.18 -41.79 1.97
CA GLU A 151 -9.32 -40.62 2.20
C GLU A 151 -8.63 -40.21 0.90
N ALA A 152 -8.69 -38.93 0.56
CA ALA A 152 -8.18 -38.43 -0.71
C ALA A 152 -7.65 -37.00 -0.61
N ASP A 153 -6.52 -36.79 -1.26
CA ASP A 153 -5.93 -35.46 -1.49
C ASP A 153 -6.25 -35.00 -2.91
N VAL A 154 -7.18 -34.06 -3.04
CA VAL A 154 -7.53 -33.46 -4.35
C VAL A 154 -6.68 -32.22 -4.55
N VAL A 155 -5.86 -32.21 -5.60
CA VAL A 155 -5.08 -31.01 -5.96
C VAL A 155 -6.01 -30.00 -6.64
N VAL A 156 -5.96 -28.74 -6.21
CA VAL A 156 -6.84 -27.68 -6.72
C VAL A 156 -6.04 -26.43 -7.07
N GLU A 157 -6.40 -25.82 -8.19
CA GLU A 157 -5.99 -24.48 -8.60
C GLU A 157 -7.20 -23.55 -8.53
N ALA A 158 -7.03 -22.36 -7.97
CA ALA A 158 -8.08 -21.35 -7.86
C ALA A 158 -7.47 -19.95 -7.83
N ARG A 159 -8.32 -18.92 -7.81
CA ARG A 159 -7.92 -17.52 -7.61
C ARG A 159 -8.62 -16.93 -6.39
N ARG A 160 -7.98 -15.96 -5.74
CA ARG A 160 -8.62 -15.15 -4.67
C ARG A 160 -8.12 -13.72 -4.76
N GLY A 161 -9.05 -12.77 -4.95
CA GLY A 161 -8.69 -11.36 -5.14
C GLY A 161 -7.71 -11.13 -6.30
N GLY A 162 -7.86 -11.90 -7.39
CA GLY A 162 -6.98 -11.83 -8.57
C GLY A 162 -5.66 -12.62 -8.47
N ALA A 163 -5.24 -13.05 -7.27
CA ALA A 163 -4.02 -13.85 -7.10
C ALA A 163 -4.27 -15.34 -7.35
N PHE A 164 -3.33 -16.02 -8.01
CA PHE A 164 -3.39 -17.47 -8.19
C PHE A 164 -3.02 -18.21 -6.90
N CYS A 165 -3.82 -19.22 -6.59
CA CYS A 165 -3.69 -20.09 -5.43
C CYS A 165 -3.61 -21.55 -5.90
N LYS A 166 -2.64 -22.30 -5.39
CA LYS A 166 -2.53 -23.74 -5.63
C LYS A 166 -2.44 -24.47 -4.31
N GLY A 167 -3.11 -25.61 -4.22
CA GLY A 167 -3.30 -26.29 -2.95
C GLY A 167 -3.83 -27.69 -3.06
N ARG A 168 -4.17 -28.24 -1.89
CA ARG A 168 -4.79 -29.55 -1.75
C ARG A 168 -6.00 -29.45 -0.85
N VAL A 169 -7.03 -30.22 -1.19
CA VAL A 169 -8.25 -30.41 -0.39
C VAL A 169 -8.25 -31.85 0.09
N ARG A 170 -8.16 -32.05 1.41
CA ARG A 170 -8.30 -33.36 2.05
C ARG A 170 -9.77 -33.69 2.20
N VAL A 171 -10.14 -34.84 1.67
CA VAL A 171 -11.47 -35.41 1.80
C VAL A 171 -11.35 -36.69 2.60
N ARG A 172 -12.21 -36.86 3.60
CA ARG A 172 -12.30 -38.06 4.43
C ARG A 172 -13.75 -38.50 4.53
N ASP A 173 -14.02 -39.76 4.20
CA ASP A 173 -15.37 -40.34 4.19
C ASP A 173 -16.36 -39.49 3.35
N GLY A 174 -15.88 -38.93 2.23
CA GLY A 174 -16.65 -38.04 1.36
C GLY A 174 -16.87 -36.61 1.90
N VAL A 175 -16.36 -36.27 3.09
CA VAL A 175 -16.47 -34.94 3.69
C VAL A 175 -15.16 -34.18 3.53
N ILE A 176 -15.24 -32.87 3.26
CA ILE A 176 -14.06 -32.02 3.17
C ILE A 176 -13.51 -31.79 4.58
N ALA A 177 -12.38 -32.42 4.89
CA ALA A 177 -11.74 -32.36 6.20
C ALA A 177 -10.84 -31.13 6.35
N GLN A 178 -10.07 -30.80 5.30
CA GLN A 178 -9.11 -29.70 5.35
C GLN A 178 -8.89 -29.09 3.96
N VAL A 179 -8.67 -27.78 3.90
CA VAL A 179 -8.35 -27.05 2.68
C VAL A 179 -7.06 -26.26 2.90
N ASP A 180 -6.00 -26.64 2.19
CA ASP A 180 -4.70 -25.98 2.25
C ASP A 180 -4.38 -25.35 0.88
N LEU A 181 -4.75 -24.07 0.71
CA LEU A 181 -4.46 -23.27 -0.48
C LEU A 181 -3.45 -22.18 -0.16
N ARG A 182 -2.38 -22.10 -0.95
CA ARG A 182 -1.34 -21.05 -0.81
C ARG A 182 -1.31 -20.18 -2.05
N THR A 183 -1.12 -18.88 -1.86
CA THR A 183 -0.89 -17.95 -2.97
C THR A 183 0.47 -18.22 -3.60
N ALA A 184 0.58 -18.10 -4.92
CA ALA A 184 1.85 -18.31 -5.63
C ALA A 184 2.98 -17.41 -5.10
N HIS A 185 2.62 -16.21 -4.63
CA HIS A 185 3.56 -15.24 -4.04
C HIS A 185 4.12 -15.66 -2.68
N SER A 186 3.53 -16.64 -1.97
CA SER A 186 4.08 -17.13 -0.70
C SER A 186 5.07 -18.28 -0.87
N MET A 187 5.39 -18.70 -2.11
CA MET A 187 6.39 -19.74 -2.39
C MET A 187 7.78 -19.18 -2.67
N PHE A 188 7.91 -17.86 -2.88
CA PHE A 188 9.18 -17.20 -3.11
C PHE A 188 9.46 -16.24 -1.92
N PRO A 189 10.47 -16.52 -1.08
CA PRO A 189 10.85 -15.64 0.03
C PRO A 189 11.46 -14.32 -0.44
#